data_AF-A0A2I6SWM2-F1
#
_entry.id   AF-A0A2I6SWM2-F1
#
_cell.length_a   1.000
_cell.length_b   1.000
_cell.length_c   1.000
_cell.angle_alpha   90.00
_cell.angle_beta   90.00
_cell.angle_gamma   90.00
#
_symmetry.space_group_name_H-M   'P 1'
#
loop_
_entity.id
_entity.type
_entity.pdbx_description
1 polymer ?
#
loop_
_entity_poly.entity_id
_entity_poly.type
_entity_poly.pdbx_seq_one_letter_code
_entity_poly.pdbx_strand_id
1 'polypeptide(L)'
;MIPVPEKECKEIDIAEKTAADPQYGNLMLKQYLFLKENMDRVTNKVEKVYKDVTVQGKPSHKQKFLKGVCCDFPKLEEKCQEYKERDQAKERDKARRIAYMRQMGRER
;
A
#
# COMPACT_ATOMS: atom_id res chain seq x y z
N MET A 1 3.31 1.05 8.99
CA MET A 1 3.10 1.17 7.53
C MET A 1 2.99 -0.22 6.94
N ILE A 2 2.35 -0.35 5.78
CA ILE A 2 2.15 -1.63 5.11
C ILE A 2 2.44 -1.48 3.60
N PRO A 3 2.97 -2.51 2.93
CA PRO A 3 3.07 -2.52 1.47
C PRO A 3 1.68 -2.73 0.87
N VAL A 4 1.30 -1.91 -0.11
CA VAL A 4 -0.01 -1.97 -0.78
C VAL A 4 0.21 -2.04 -2.29
N PRO A 5 -0.43 -2.98 -3.01
CA PRO A 5 -0.44 -2.95 -4.47
C PRO A 5 -1.20 -1.71 -4.99
N GLU A 6 -0.66 -1.02 -5.99
CA GLU A 6 -1.27 0.20 -6.53
C GLU A 6 -2.73 0.00 -6.96
N LYS A 7 -3.07 -1.16 -7.53
CA LYS A 7 -4.44 -1.51 -7.93
C LYS A 7 -5.45 -1.55 -6.77
N GLU A 8 -4.97 -1.71 -5.54
CA GLU A 8 -5.79 -1.71 -4.33
C GLU A 8 -5.85 -0.34 -3.65
N CYS A 9 -5.02 0.62 -4.09
CA CYS A 9 -5.06 1.99 -3.61
C CYS A 9 -6.23 2.74 -4.26
N LYS A 10 -7.06 3.38 -3.43
CA LYS A 10 -8.11 4.29 -3.89
C LYS A 10 -7.76 5.69 -3.44
N GLU A 11 -7.75 6.61 -4.39
CA GLU A 11 -7.57 8.02 -4.09
C GLU A 11 -8.80 8.56 -3.36
N ILE A 12 -8.56 9.51 -2.45
CA ILE A 12 -9.62 10.21 -1.74
C ILE A 12 -9.71 11.61 -2.33
N ASP A 13 -10.90 11.96 -2.83
CA ASP A 13 -11.20 13.31 -3.26
C ASP A 13 -11.51 14.19 -2.03
N ILE A 14 -10.57 15.05 -1.65
CA ILE A 14 -10.72 15.98 -0.53
C ILE A 14 -11.82 17.02 -0.81
N ALA A 15 -12.03 17.42 -2.06
CA ALA A 15 -13.08 18.37 -2.42
C ALA A 15 -14.46 17.73 -2.22
N GLU A 16 -14.64 16.48 -2.65
CA GLU A 16 -15.86 15.70 -2.37
C GLU A 16 -16.10 15.58 -0.86
N LYS A 17 -15.08 15.24 -0.07
CA LYS A 17 -15.21 15.15 1.39
C LYS A 17 -15.52 16.49 2.05
N THR A 18 -14.97 17.58 1.54
CA THR A 18 -15.25 18.93 2.03
C THR A 18 -16.67 19.38 1.69
N ALA A 19 -17.19 19.00 0.52
CA ALA A 19 -18.57 19.29 0.14
C ALA A 19 -19.57 18.52 1.03
N ALA A 20 -19.27 17.27 1.38
CA ALA A 20 -20.10 16.45 2.26
C ALA A 20 -20.00 16.83 3.75
N ASP A 21 -18.78 17.09 4.22
CA ASP A 21 -18.48 17.55 5.59
C ASP A 21 -17.35 18.58 5.55
N PRO A 22 -17.68 19.88 5.62
CA PRO A 22 -16.69 20.95 5.57
C PRO A 22 -15.67 20.88 6.70
N GLN A 23 -16.04 20.42 7.90
CA GLN A 23 -15.12 20.37 9.03
C GLN A 23 -14.08 19.27 8.83
N TYR A 24 -14.52 18.08 8.44
CA TYR A 24 -13.62 16.95 8.18
C TYR A 24 -12.75 17.18 6.95
N GLY A 25 -13.33 17.66 5.84
CA GLY A 25 -12.57 17.96 4.62
C GLY A 25 -11.49 19.02 4.83
N ASN A 26 -11.80 20.10 5.57
CA ASN A 26 -10.80 21.13 5.91
C ASN A 26 -9.69 20.59 6.82
N LEU A 27 -10.01 19.68 7.75
CA LEU A 27 -9.00 19.02 8.58
C LEU A 27 -8.05 18.19 7.71
N MET A 28 -8.58 17.38 6.79
CA MET A 28 -7.78 16.58 5.86
C MET A 28 -6.87 17.44 4.99
N LEU A 29 -7.40 18.54 4.44
CA LEU A 29 -6.62 19.47 3.62
C LEU A 29 -5.43 20.04 4.40
N LYS A 30 -5.66 20.49 5.64
CA LYS A 30 -4.59 21.02 6.50
C LYS A 30 -3.53 19.96 6.81
N GLN A 31 -3.94 18.73 7.11
CA GLN A 31 -3.01 17.61 7.35
C GLN A 31 -2.18 17.29 6.10
N TYR A 32 -2.83 17.25 4.93
CA TYR A 32 -2.15 17.03 3.65
C TYR A 32 -1.10 18.11 3.36
N LEU A 33 -1.47 19.39 3.50
CA LEU A 33 -0.54 20.51 3.26
C LEU A 33 0.67 20.44 4.22
N PHE A 34 0.43 20.19 5.51
CA PHE A 34 1.50 20.03 6.48
C PHE A 34 2.43 18.85 6.13
N LEU A 35 1.88 17.70 5.74
CA LEU A 35 2.67 16.55 5.32
C LEU A 35 3.48 16.83 4.06
N LYS A 36 2.90 17.56 3.09
CA LYS A 36 3.58 17.95 1.85
C LYS A 36 4.79 18.83 2.12
N GLU A 37 4.67 19.80 3.01
CA GLU A 37 5.77 20.70 3.41
C GLU A 37 6.86 19.97 4.21
N ASN A 38 6.52 18.87 4.89
CA ASN A 38 7.43 18.14 5.78
C ASN A 38 7.79 16.74 5.26
N MET A 39 7.61 16.49 3.96
CA MET A 39 7.71 15.13 3.40
C MET A 39 9.08 14.51 3.63
N ASP A 40 10.17 15.27 3.48
CA ASP A 40 11.53 14.77 3.71
C ASP A 40 11.72 14.25 5.14
N ARG A 41 11.17 14.96 6.13
CA ARG A 41 11.24 14.54 7.54
C ARG A 41 10.45 13.25 7.77
N VAL A 42 9.30 13.10 7.11
CA VAL A 42 8.47 11.89 7.19
C VAL A 42 9.21 10.72 6.55
N THR A 43 9.71 10.88 5.32
CA THR A 43 10.44 9.83 4.58
C THR A 43 11.67 9.37 5.36
N ASN A 44 12.49 10.31 5.84
CA ASN A 44 13.67 9.99 6.66
C ASN A 44 13.32 9.18 7.92
N LYS A 45 12.21 9.53 8.58
CA LYS A 45 11.75 8.80 9.77
C LYS A 45 11.26 7.40 9.41
N VAL A 46 10.50 7.26 8.32
CA VAL A 46 10.00 5.98 7.82
C VAL A 46 11.15 5.04 7.47
N GLU A 47 12.14 5.51 6.71
CA GLU A 47 13.32 4.72 6.37
C GLU A 47 14.08 4.25 7.60
N LYS A 48 14.27 5.15 8.59
CA LYS A 48 14.96 4.81 9.83
C LYS A 48 14.21 3.75 10.63
N VAL A 49 12.89 3.87 10.73
CA VAL A 49 12.05 2.87 11.42
C VAL A 49 12.15 1.53 10.71
N TYR A 50 12.05 1.52 9.37
CA TYR A 50 12.18 0.29 8.60
C TYR A 50 13.53 -0.39 8.86
N LYS A 51 14.64 0.34 8.69
CA LYS A 51 16.00 -0.15 8.96
C LYS A 51 16.13 -0.69 10.38
N ASP A 52 15.68 0.05 11.39
CA ASP A 52 15.75 -0.36 12.80
C ASP A 52 14.97 -1.65 13.09
N VAL A 53 13.82 -1.85 12.44
CA VAL A 53 12.97 -3.03 12.61
C VAL A 53 13.50 -4.24 11.84
N THR A 54 14.14 -4.04 10.68
CA THR A 54 14.63 -5.13 9.82
C THR A 54 16.07 -5.55 10.10
N VAL A 55 16.76 -4.92 11.06
CA VAL A 55 18.13 -5.31 11.46
C VAL A 55 18.21 -6.80 11.82
N GLN A 56 19.20 -7.45 11.21
CA GLN A 56 19.64 -8.82 11.51
C GLN A 56 20.67 -8.82 12.65
N GLY A 57 20.72 -9.90 13.44
CA GLY A 57 21.64 -10.03 14.58
C GLY A 57 21.01 -9.61 15.92
N LYS A 58 21.85 -9.29 16.91
CA LYS A 58 21.41 -8.97 18.29
C LYS A 58 20.84 -7.55 18.36
N PRO A 59 19.52 -7.39 18.55
CA PRO A 59 18.90 -6.07 18.56
C PRO A 59 19.20 -5.32 19.87
N SER A 60 19.44 -4.01 19.77
CA SER A 60 19.43 -3.08 20.89
C SER A 60 18.06 -3.05 21.58
N HIS A 61 17.98 -2.50 22.79
CA HIS A 61 16.71 -2.37 23.52
C HIS A 61 15.65 -1.59 22.72
N LYS A 62 16.07 -0.49 22.07
CA LYS A 62 15.22 0.29 21.17
C LYS A 62 14.68 -0.54 20.01
N GLN A 63 15.53 -1.34 19.35
CA GLN A 63 15.10 -2.17 18.22
C GLN A 63 14.16 -3.29 18.67
N LYS A 64 14.34 -3.86 19.87
CA LYS A 64 13.39 -4.81 20.45
C LYS A 64 12.01 -4.17 20.65
N PHE A 65 11.98 -2.96 21.22
CA PHE A 65 10.73 -2.21 21.37
C PHE A 65 10.07 -1.97 20.01
N LEU A 66 10.83 -1.45 19.03
CA LEU A 66 10.31 -1.19 17.68
C LEU A 66 9.77 -2.45 17.01
N LYS A 67 10.48 -3.59 17.10
CA LYS A 67 10.00 -4.89 16.61
C LYS A 67 8.70 -5.35 17.29
N GLY A 68 8.48 -4.97 18.56
CA GLY A 68 7.27 -5.33 19.31
C GLY A 68 6.04 -4.47 18.98
N VAL A 69 6.23 -3.24 18.47
CA VAL A 69 5.13 -2.30 18.16
C VAL A 69 4.90 -2.09 16.68
N CYS A 70 5.90 -2.35 15.83
CA CYS A 70 5.79 -2.22 14.38
C CYS A 70 5.26 -3.49 13.75
N CYS A 71 4.76 -3.36 12.52
CA CYS A 71 4.44 -4.52 11.69
C CYS A 71 5.71 -5.29 11.32
N ASP A 72 5.57 -6.59 11.09
CA ASP A 72 6.60 -7.42 10.48
C ASP A 72 6.71 -7.09 8.99
N PHE A 73 7.54 -6.10 8.66
CA PHE A 73 7.64 -5.58 7.29
C PHE A 73 8.08 -6.63 6.27
N PRO A 74 9.13 -7.43 6.50
CA PRO A 74 9.54 -8.48 5.54
C PRO A 74 8.42 -9.48 5.25
N LYS A 75 7.70 -9.91 6.28
CA LYS A 75 6.58 -10.84 6.11
C LYS A 75 5.43 -10.21 5.32
N LEU A 76 5.12 -8.94 5.58
CA LEU A 76 4.08 -8.22 4.82
C LEU A 76 4.48 -8.03 3.35
N GLU A 77 5.74 -7.76 3.06
CA GLU A 77 6.24 -7.62 1.69
C GLU A 77 6.15 -8.93 0.91
N GLU A 78 6.56 -10.04 1.52
CA GLU A 78 6.40 -11.39 0.97
C GLU A 78 4.92 -11.67 0.63
N LYS A 79 4.02 -11.48 1.59
CA LYS A 79 2.59 -11.76 1.38
C LYS A 79 1.91 -10.78 0.43
N CYS A 80 2.38 -9.54 0.36
CA CYS A 80 1.92 -8.57 -0.63
C CYS A 80 2.32 -8.99 -2.05
N GLN A 81 3.52 -9.55 -2.23
CA GLN A 81 3.96 -10.07 -3.52
C GLN A 81 3.16 -11.30 -3.96
N GLU A 82 2.93 -12.28 -3.06
CA GLU A 82 2.05 -13.43 -3.34
C GLU A 82 0.64 -13.00 -3.75
N TYR A 83 0.10 -11.97 -3.09
CA TYR A 83 -1.20 -11.39 -3.42
C TYR A 83 -1.23 -10.86 -4.86
N LYS A 84 -0.20 -10.10 -5.26
CA LYS A 84 -0.07 -9.55 -6.62
C LYS A 84 -0.01 -10.67 -7.67
N GLU A 85 0.79 -11.70 -7.42
CA GLU A 85 0.97 -12.82 -8.34
C GLU A 85 -0.32 -13.62 -8.53
N ARG A 86 -1.03 -13.90 -7.44
CA ARG A 86 -2.32 -14.57 -7.47
C ARG A 86 -3.35 -13.81 -8.29
N ASP A 87 -3.40 -12.49 -8.16
CA ASP A 87 -4.36 -11.68 -8.90
C ASP A 87 -4.00 -11.55 -10.37
N GLN A 88 -2.71 -11.44 -10.71
CA GLN A 88 -2.26 -11.53 -12.11
C GLN A 88 -2.60 -12.89 -12.73
N ALA A 89 -2.48 -13.99 -11.99
CA ALA A 89 -2.84 -15.32 -12.47
C ALA A 89 -4.33 -15.43 -12.79
N LYS A 90 -5.20 -14.88 -11.95
CA LYS A 90 -6.66 -14.84 -12.19
C LYS A 90 -7.00 -14.02 -13.43
N GLU A 91 -6.39 -12.85 -13.62
CA GLU A 91 -6.65 -12.03 -14.80
C GLU A 91 -6.16 -12.70 -16.09
N ARG A 92 -5.02 -13.40 -16.04
CA ARG A 92 -4.53 -14.19 -17.19
C ARG A 92 -5.47 -15.34 -17.54
N ASP A 93 -5.98 -16.06 -16.55
CA ASP A 93 -6.95 -17.15 -16.77
C ASP A 93 -8.27 -16.62 -17.37
N LYS A 94 -8.78 -15.51 -16.84
CA LYS A 94 -9.96 -14.82 -17.38
C LYS A 94 -9.74 -14.38 -18.83
N ALA A 95 -8.59 -13.78 -19.14
CA ALA A 95 -8.25 -13.36 -20.50
C ALA A 95 -8.16 -14.55 -21.47
N ARG A 96 -7.57 -15.67 -21.03
CA ARG A 96 -7.51 -16.92 -21.82
C ARG A 96 -8.92 -17.45 -22.12
N ARG A 97 -9.79 -17.51 -21.12
CA ARG A 97 -11.20 -17.92 -21.30
C ARG A 97 -11.94 -17.03 -22.29
N ILE A 98 -11.78 -15.71 -22.19
CA ILE A 98 -12.39 -14.76 -23.13
C ILE A 98 -11.86 -14.96 -24.55
N ALA A 99 -10.55 -15.15 -24.73
CA ALA A 99 -9.94 -15.39 -26.04
C ALA A 99 -10.47 -16.68 -26.68
N TYR A 100 -10.56 -17.76 -25.90
CA TYR A 100 -11.13 -19.03 -26.35
C TYR A 100 -12.58 -18.88 -26.83
N MET A 101 -13.43 -18.23 -26.02
CA MET A 101 -14.84 -18.00 -26.39
C MET A 101 -14.99 -17.15 -27.65
N ARG A 102 -14.10 -16.17 -27.87
CA ARG A 102 -14.08 -15.33 -29.10
C ARG A 102 -13.67 -16.11 -30.35
N GLN A 103 -12.74 -17.08 -30.22
CA GLN A 103 -12.35 -17.94 -31.33
C GLN A 103 -13.51 -18.87 -31.72
N MET A 104 -14.11 -19.57 -30.75
CA MET A 104 -15.25 -20.46 -30.98
C MET A 104 -16.50 -19.75 -31.52
N GLY A 105 -16.67 -18.46 -31.22
CA GLY A 105 -17.76 -17.63 -31.74
C GLY A 105 -17.51 -17.06 -33.15
N ARG A 106 -16.28 -17.12 -33.67
CA ARG A 106 -15.93 -16.73 -35.06
C ARG A 106 -15.96 -17.89 -36.04
N GLU A 107 -15.99 -19.12 -35.55
CA GLU A 107 -16.07 -20.37 -36.34
C GLU A 107 -17.53 -20.81 -36.59
N ARG A 108 -18.52 -19.94 -36.29
CA ARG A 108 -19.95 -20.12 -36.60
C ARG A 108 -20.41 -19.00 -37.51
#